data_AF-A0A9D8H3C7-F1
#
_entry.id   AF-A0A9D8H3C7-F1
#
_cell.length_a   1.000
_cell.length_b   1.000
_cell.length_c   1.000
_cell.angle_alpha   90.00
_cell.angle_beta   90.00
_cell.angle_gamma   90.00
#
_symmetry.space_group_name_H-M   'P 1'
#
loop_
_entity.id
_entity.type
_entity.pdbx_description
1 polymer ?
#
loop_
_entity_poly.entity_id
_entity_poly.type
_entity_poly.pdbx_seq_one_letter_code
_entity_poly.pdbx_strand_id
1 'polypeptide(L)'
;MRQQRDADAWVAALDDGTPVVGVPVLGRKWRRVRGWIEGGMASGTPAAAQARVWCAYARVSGVLDPVGQRGTGIIAVLVAGCDGLVRVVARGAPAPAAVGAVKGALRAG
;
A
#
# COMPACT_ATOMS: atom_id res chain seq x y z
N MET A 1 -4.67 -1.09 -15.04
CA MET A 1 -3.59 -2.06 -14.71
C MET A 1 -4.10 -3.00 -13.62
N ARG A 2 -3.71 -4.28 -13.61
CA ARG A 2 -4.16 -5.28 -12.62
C ARG A 2 -3.89 -4.83 -11.18
N GLN A 3 -2.74 -4.21 -10.94
CA GLN A 3 -2.32 -3.67 -9.65
C GLN A 3 -3.17 -2.48 -9.20
N GLN A 4 -3.76 -1.70 -10.11
CA GLN A 4 -4.67 -0.64 -9.67
C GLN A 4 -5.99 -1.26 -9.21
N ARG A 5 -6.52 -2.24 -9.95
CA ARG A 5 -7.76 -2.95 -9.59
C ARG A 5 -7.65 -3.65 -8.24
N ASP A 6 -6.53 -4.33 -7.99
CA ASP A 6 -6.29 -5.00 -6.71
C ASP A 6 -6.21 -3.96 -5.57
N ALA A 7 -5.66 -2.75 -5.82
CA ALA A 7 -5.53 -1.69 -4.82
C ALA A 7 -6.91 -1.11 -4.49
N ASP A 8 -7.70 -0.79 -5.51
CA ASP A 8 -9.07 -0.29 -5.36
C ASP A 8 -9.94 -1.31 -4.61
N ALA A 9 -9.78 -2.60 -4.90
CA ALA A 9 -10.49 -3.68 -4.22
C ALA A 9 -10.11 -3.78 -2.73
N TRP A 10 -8.83 -3.57 -2.39
CA TRP A 10 -8.38 -3.51 -1.00
C TRP A 10 -8.94 -2.30 -0.27
N VAL A 11 -8.93 -1.11 -0.90
CA VAL A 11 -9.52 0.10 -0.33
C VAL A 11 -11.00 -0.14 -0.03
N ALA A 12 -11.76 -0.66 -0.99
CA ALA A 12 -13.18 -0.96 -0.80
C ALA A 12 -13.43 -2.02 0.30
N ALA A 13 -12.59 -3.06 0.39
CA ALA A 13 -12.74 -4.10 1.41
C ALA A 13 -12.41 -3.62 2.83
N LEU A 14 -11.53 -2.62 2.94
CA LEU A 14 -11.09 -2.03 4.20
C LEU A 14 -11.85 -0.76 4.57
N ASP A 15 -12.81 -0.32 3.76
CA ASP A 15 -13.58 0.91 4.00
C ASP A 15 -14.48 0.77 5.24
N ASP A 16 -13.90 1.10 6.39
CA ASP A 16 -14.57 1.23 7.70
C ASP A 16 -14.24 2.57 8.37
N GLY A 17 -13.75 3.55 7.59
CA GLY A 17 -13.27 4.84 8.07
C GLY A 17 -11.79 4.85 8.48
N THR A 18 -11.10 3.70 8.48
CA THR A 18 -9.66 3.65 8.77
C THR A 18 -8.85 4.34 7.68
N PRO A 19 -7.94 5.27 8.02
CA PRO A 19 -7.11 5.93 7.03
C PRO A 19 -6.14 4.95 6.37
N VAL A 20 -6.30 4.70 5.08
CA VAL A 20 -5.39 3.88 4.28
C VAL A 20 -4.29 4.75 3.70
N VAL A 21 -3.04 4.34 3.91
CA VAL A 21 -1.85 4.98 3.36
C VAL A 21 -1.39 4.20 2.13
N GLY A 22 -1.54 4.80 0.95
CA GLY A 22 -0.93 4.26 -0.26
C GLY A 22 0.56 4.56 -0.29
N VAL A 23 1.42 3.54 -0.38
CA VAL A 23 2.87 3.73 -0.58
C VAL A 23 3.27 3.23 -1.96
N PRO A 24 3.39 4.11 -2.96
CA PRO A 24 3.93 3.73 -4.26
C PRO A 24 5.42 3.43 -4.13
N VAL A 25 5.83 2.28 -4.66
CA VAL A 25 7.23 1.88 -4.67
C VAL A 25 7.74 1.90 -6.11
N LEU A 26 8.47 2.97 -6.46
CA LEU A 26 8.94 3.20 -7.82
C LEU A 26 10.40 2.79 -7.99
N GLY A 27 10.65 1.90 -8.96
CA GLY A 27 12.02 1.57 -9.38
C GLY A 27 12.73 2.78 -9.98
N ARG A 28 14.06 2.87 -9.77
CA ARG A 28 14.90 4.00 -10.24
C ARG A 28 14.75 4.35 -11.73
N LYS A 29 14.41 3.37 -12.57
CA LYS A 29 14.16 3.56 -14.02
C LYS A 29 13.03 4.54 -14.33
N TRP A 30 12.11 4.77 -13.41
CA TRP A 30 10.96 5.68 -13.57
C TRP A 30 11.24 7.12 -13.13
N ARG A 31 12.49 7.46 -12.75
CA ARG A 31 12.88 8.80 -12.27
C ARG A 31 12.46 9.94 -13.21
N ARG A 32 12.54 9.73 -14.52
CA ARG A 32 12.26 10.77 -15.53
C ARG A 32 10.78 11.14 -15.67
N VAL A 33 9.87 10.27 -15.24
CA VAL A 33 8.42 10.50 -15.31
C VAL A 33 7.78 10.59 -13.93
N ARG A 34 8.60 10.80 -12.89
CA ARG A 34 8.18 10.83 -11.49
C ARG A 34 7.06 11.84 -11.23
N GLY A 35 7.20 13.09 -11.70
CA GLY A 35 6.20 14.14 -11.45
C GLY A 35 4.83 13.80 -12.05
N TRP A 36 4.81 13.05 -13.15
CA TRP A 36 3.56 12.60 -13.78
C TRP A 36 2.88 11.50 -12.95
N ILE A 37 3.68 10.59 -12.37
CA ILE A 37 3.18 9.54 -11.47
C ILE A 37 2.69 10.16 -10.15
N GLU A 38 3.44 11.10 -9.57
CA GLU A 38 3.04 11.86 -8.38
C GLU A 38 1.71 12.61 -8.62
N GLY A 39 1.59 13.32 -9.74
CA GLY A 39 0.36 14.03 -10.11
C GLY A 39 -0.84 13.11 -10.29
N GLY A 40 -0.65 11.96 -10.94
CA GLY A 40 -1.69 10.94 -11.08
C GLY A 40 -2.18 10.39 -9.75
N MET A 41 -1.27 10.11 -8.81
CA MET A 41 -1.64 9.59 -7.48
C MET A 41 -2.34 10.63 -6.62
N ALA A 42 -1.87 11.88 -6.64
CA ALA A 42 -2.56 12.97 -5.97
C ALA A 42 -4.00 13.08 -6.48
N SER A 43 -4.21 13.00 -7.80
CA SER A 43 -5.55 13.09 -8.40
C SER A 43 -6.47 11.91 -8.06
N GLY A 44 -5.92 10.70 -7.84
CA GLY A 44 -6.70 9.50 -7.51
C GLY A 44 -6.89 9.26 -6.01
N THR A 45 -6.19 10.01 -5.16
CA THR A 45 -6.27 9.88 -3.70
C THR A 45 -7.24 10.93 -3.15
N PRO A 46 -8.29 10.54 -2.40
CA PRO A 46 -9.17 11.50 -1.74
C PRO A 46 -8.38 12.50 -0.88
N ALA A 47 -8.78 13.77 -0.88
CA ALA A 47 -8.04 14.83 -0.16
C ALA A 47 -7.81 14.51 1.33
N ALA A 48 -8.78 13.87 1.99
CA ALA A 48 -8.68 13.44 3.39
C ALA A 48 -7.62 12.34 3.63
N ALA A 49 -7.27 11.58 2.58
CA ALA A 49 -6.23 10.57 2.62
C ALA A 49 -4.86 11.13 2.19
N GLN A 50 -4.80 12.16 1.35
CA GLN A 50 -3.54 12.74 0.84
C GLN A 50 -2.57 13.16 1.95
N ALA A 51 -3.05 13.71 3.07
CA ALA A 51 -2.21 14.10 4.22
C ALA A 51 -1.55 12.91 4.95
N ARG A 52 -2.00 11.68 4.67
CA ARG A 52 -1.53 10.44 5.28
C ARG A 52 -0.80 9.54 4.28
N VAL A 53 -0.85 9.86 2.98
CA VAL A 53 -0.17 9.14 1.90
C VAL A 53 1.33 9.50 1.89
N TRP A 54 2.19 8.49 2.02
CA TRP A 54 3.64 8.66 1.92
C TRP A 54 4.17 8.02 0.64
N CYS A 55 4.86 8.83 -0.16
CA CYS A 55 5.48 8.37 -1.39
C CYS A 55 6.95 7.97 -1.11
N ALA A 56 7.25 6.68 -1.12
CA ALA A 56 8.60 6.18 -0.82
C ALA A 56 9.42 5.97 -2.10
N TYR A 57 10.48 6.77 -2.25
CA TYR A 57 11.45 6.64 -3.35
C TYR A 57 12.65 5.80 -2.94
N ALA A 58 12.40 4.55 -2.57
CA ALA A 58 13.42 3.63 -2.12
C ALA A 58 13.88 2.67 -3.23
N ARG A 59 14.98 1.96 -3.00
CA ARG A 59 15.23 0.71 -3.72
C ARG A 59 14.07 -0.22 -3.35
N VAL A 60 13.28 -0.64 -4.33
CA VAL A 60 12.09 -1.47 -4.13
C VAL A 60 12.36 -2.65 -3.19
N SER A 61 13.51 -3.31 -3.37
CA SER A 61 13.95 -4.42 -2.52
C SER A 61 14.16 -4.01 -1.05
N GLY A 62 14.61 -2.79 -0.74
CA GLY A 62 14.74 -2.32 0.64
C GLY A 62 13.41 -2.16 1.40
N VAL A 63 12.29 -2.07 0.67
CA VAL A 63 10.93 -2.05 1.26
C VAL A 63 10.29 -3.43 1.18
N LEU A 64 10.50 -4.15 0.06
CA LEU A 64 9.86 -5.43 -0.19
C LEU A 64 10.55 -6.63 0.50
N ASP A 65 11.88 -6.62 0.62
CA ASP A 65 12.63 -7.74 1.20
C ASP A 65 12.33 -7.95 2.69
N PRO A 66 12.25 -6.89 3.55
CA PRO A 66 11.89 -7.06 4.96
C PRO A 66 10.48 -7.63 5.16
N VAL A 67 9.58 -7.34 4.22
CA VAL A 67 8.20 -7.88 4.23
C VAL A 67 8.09 -9.18 3.42
N GLY A 68 9.21 -9.81 3.05
CA GLY A 68 9.25 -11.08 2.33
C GLY A 68 8.56 -11.06 0.96
N GLN A 69 8.36 -9.89 0.36
CA GLN A 69 7.74 -9.76 -0.95
C GLN A 69 8.78 -9.91 -2.05
N ARG A 70 8.61 -10.94 -2.89
CA ARG A 70 9.45 -11.15 -4.08
C ARG A 70 8.69 -10.68 -5.32
N GLY A 71 9.20 -9.63 -5.97
CA GLY A 71 8.71 -9.14 -7.25
C GLY A 71 7.72 -7.96 -7.18
N THR A 72 7.59 -7.26 -8.30
CA THR A 72 6.85 -5.99 -8.43
C THR A 72 5.47 -6.16 -9.06
N GLY A 73 5.01 -7.42 -9.25
CA GLY A 73 3.78 -7.75 -9.97
C GLY A 73 2.55 -7.97 -9.07
N ILE A 74 2.70 -7.82 -7.76
CA ILE A 74 1.66 -8.06 -6.76
C ILE A 74 1.60 -6.89 -5.78
N ILE A 75 0.41 -6.59 -5.27
CA ILE A 75 0.23 -5.69 -4.14
C ILE A 75 0.60 -6.44 -2.86
N ALA A 76 1.22 -5.74 -1.92
CA ALA A 76 1.13 -6.09 -0.51
C ALA A 76 0.43 -5.00 0.28
N VAL A 77 -0.38 -5.43 1.24
CA VAL A 77 -1.02 -4.59 2.25
C VAL A 77 -0.36 -4.92 3.58
N LEU A 78 0.06 -3.89 4.30
CA LEU A 78 0.82 -3.98 5.53
C LEU A 78 0.06 -3.24 6.63
N VAL A 79 -0.01 -3.84 7.82
CA VAL A 79 -0.37 -3.13 9.04
C VAL A 79 0.88 -3.04 9.89
N ALA A 80 1.31 -1.83 10.22
CA ALA A 80 2.48 -1.57 11.06
C ALA A 80 2.10 -0.73 12.27
N GLY A 81 2.71 -1.02 13.42
CA GLY A 81 2.56 -0.21 14.63
C GLY A 81 3.41 1.06 14.58
N CYS A 82 3.15 1.99 15.51
CA CYS A 82 3.97 3.19 15.70
C CYS A 82 5.43 2.89 16.10
N ASP A 83 5.69 1.68 16.59
CA ASP A 83 7.03 1.15 16.86
C ASP A 83 7.78 0.72 15.59
N GLY A 84 7.16 0.86 14.41
CA GLY A 84 7.71 0.48 13.13
C GLY A 84 7.65 -1.02 12.85
N LEU A 85 7.02 -1.82 13.72
CA LEU A 85 6.91 -3.26 13.52
C LEU A 85 5.68 -3.62 12.69
N VAL A 86 5.89 -4.46 11.68
CA VAL A 86 4.81 -5.00 10.85
C VAL A 86 4.06 -6.08 11.64
N ARG A 87 2.74 -5.93 11.78
CA ARG A 87 1.83 -6.86 12.45
C ARG A 87 1.18 -7.84 11.48
N VAL A 88 0.83 -7.37 10.29
CA VAL A 88 0.19 -8.19 9.24
C VAL A 88 0.73 -7.83 7.87
N VAL A 89 0.89 -8.86 7.03
CA VAL A 89 1.18 -8.75 5.59
C VAL A 89 0.17 -9.58 4.81
N ALA A 90 -0.63 -8.92 3.96
CA ALA A 90 -1.48 -9.56 2.97
C ALA A 90 -0.94 -9.30 1.55
N ARG A 91 -1.15 -10.22 0.61
CA ARG A 91 -0.62 -10.11 -0.76
C ARG A 91 -1.67 -10.49 -1.81
N GLY A 92 -1.59 -9.85 -2.98
CA GLY A 92 -2.52 -10.11 -4.07
C GLY A 92 -3.89 -9.48 -3.83
N ALA A 93 -4.95 -10.08 -4.38
CA ALA A 93 -6.32 -9.61 -4.24
C ALA A 93 -6.88 -9.81 -2.80
N PRO A 94 -7.89 -9.04 -2.38
CA PRO A 94 -8.47 -9.10 -1.02
C PRO A 94 -9.31 -10.36 -0.80
N ALA A 95 -8.66 -11.49 -0.51
CA ALA A 95 -9.36 -12.70 -0.07
C ALA A 95 -10.02 -12.47 1.31
N PRO A 96 -11.21 -13.05 1.61
CA PRO A 96 -11.93 -12.80 2.86
C PRO A 96 -11.10 -13.02 4.13
N ALA A 97 -10.30 -14.10 4.17
CA ALA A 97 -9.41 -14.38 5.29
C ALA A 97 -8.32 -13.31 5.47
N ALA A 98 -7.78 -12.78 4.37
CA ALA A 98 -6.76 -11.74 4.40
C ALA A 98 -7.35 -10.39 4.86
N VAL A 99 -8.56 -10.05 4.41
CA VAL A 99 -9.30 -8.87 4.88
C VAL A 99 -9.57 -8.96 6.38
N GLY A 100 -10.03 -10.12 6.86
CA GLY A 100 -10.25 -10.37 8.27
C GLY A 100 -8.99 -10.19 9.12
N ALA A 101 -7.85 -10.72 8.66
CA ALA A 101 -6.57 -10.57 9.33
C ALA A 101 -6.11 -9.10 9.41
N VAL A 102 -6.23 -8.35 8.31
CA VAL A 102 -5.88 -6.92 8.26
C VAL A 102 -6.77 -6.10 9.20
N LYS A 103 -8.09 -6.31 9.17
CA LYS A 103 -9.03 -5.62 10.08
C LYS A 103 -8.79 -5.98 11.55
N GLY A 104 -8.46 -7.24 11.83
CA GLY A 104 -8.09 -7.67 13.18
C GLY A 104 -6.86 -6.93 13.70
N ALA A 105 -5.82 -6.79 12.88
CA ALA A 105 -4.60 -6.09 13.26
C ALA A 105 -4.80 -4.58 13.42
N LEU A 106 -5.63 -3.95 12.57
CA LEU A 106 -5.95 -2.52 12.69
C LEU A 106 -6.69 -2.18 13.99
N ARG A 107 -7.42 -3.13 14.59
CA ARG A 107 -8.16 -2.94 15.85
C ARG A 107 -7.33 -3.27 17.09
N ALA A 108 -6.18 -3.91 16.92
CA ALA A 108 -5.34 -4.42 18.00
C ALA A 108 -4.20 -3.47 18.40
N GLY A 109 -3.94 -2.44 17.57
CA GLY A 109 -2.96 -1.38 17.83
C GLY A 109 -3.65 -0.05 18.05
#